data_AF-A0A919CDS0-F1
#
_entry.id   AF-A0A919CDS0-F1
#
_cell.length_a   1.000
_cell.length_b   1.000
_cell.length_c   1.000
_cell.angle_alpha   90.00
_cell.angle_beta   90.00
_cell.angle_gamma   90.00
#
_symmetry.space_group_name_H-M   'P 1'
#
loop_
_entity.id
_entity.type
_entity.pdbx_description
1 polymer ?
#
loop_
_entity_poly.entity_id
_entity_poly.type
_entity_poly.pdbx_seq_one_letter_code
_entity_poly.pdbx_strand_id
1 'polypeptide(L)'
;MAGTEAAGEETAQEVAAAREEAAGEDELFVLTAVLLTPAQFPAVLGDDFPEACGALGLVSDERGYGLVLGQDGTGARWTVVVDDVSLVAVAIASWDCGMEYDLSPPERSVVAALPGWPLALAVAAPGVPEPHDPELPDDSPDGLLLTPPDTEQWGPAQRRLGADEIARQWATWRDQLDEQSDSKTFEGSEGALHPQVRRVIDALHGYVANPPPVGRVRSAFASGEARTLRADGPGWSFVARTDDIAFLLLDDEPGEILPVGRGTELPGLLESLDKLAARPS
;
A
#
# COMPACT_ATOMS: atom_id res chain seq x y z
N MET A 1 -26.65 -60.70 11.02
CA MET A 1 -25.51 -59.82 11.35
C MET A 1 -25.42 -58.73 10.29
N ALA A 2 -26.25 -57.70 10.39
CA ALA A 2 -26.32 -56.60 9.42
C ALA A 2 -26.90 -55.35 10.11
N GLY A 3 -26.22 -54.87 11.15
CA GLY A 3 -26.73 -53.76 11.96
C GLY A 3 -25.66 -52.93 12.67
N THR A 4 -24.38 -53.09 12.32
CA THR A 4 -23.26 -52.41 13.01
C THR A 4 -22.47 -51.47 12.10
N GLU A 5 -22.60 -51.56 10.77
CA GLU A 5 -21.89 -50.67 9.83
C GLU A 5 -22.57 -49.31 9.63
N ALA A 6 -23.92 -49.24 9.62
CA ALA A 6 -24.64 -47.99 9.35
C ALA A 6 -24.44 -46.90 10.44
N ALA A 7 -24.31 -47.29 11.71
CA ALA A 7 -24.09 -46.34 12.82
C ALA A 7 -22.66 -45.76 12.82
N GLY A 8 -21.69 -46.46 12.22
CA GLY A 8 -20.31 -45.99 12.12
C GLY A 8 -20.10 -44.95 11.01
N GLU A 9 -20.87 -45.06 9.91
CA GLU A 9 -20.85 -44.12 8.79
C GLU A 9 -21.54 -42.80 9.14
N GLU A 10 -22.68 -42.83 9.82
CA GLU A 10 -23.43 -41.64 10.27
C GLU A 10 -22.61 -40.81 11.27
N THR A 11 -21.91 -41.47 12.20
CA THR A 11 -21.01 -40.80 13.16
C THR A 11 -19.77 -40.21 12.48
N ALA A 12 -19.19 -40.88 11.48
CA ALA A 12 -18.06 -40.35 10.73
C ALA A 12 -18.45 -39.15 9.86
N GLN A 13 -19.67 -39.15 9.34
CA GLN A 13 -20.22 -38.08 8.52
C GLN A 13 -20.65 -36.86 9.35
N GLU A 14 -21.20 -37.05 10.55
CA GLU A 14 -21.43 -35.98 11.52
C GLU A 14 -20.11 -35.39 12.05
N VAL A 15 -19.09 -36.20 12.31
CA VAL A 15 -17.77 -35.72 12.77
C VAL A 15 -17.01 -35.03 11.63
N ALA A 16 -17.21 -35.45 10.37
CA ALA A 16 -16.69 -34.75 9.20
C ALA A 16 -17.41 -33.41 8.99
N ALA A 17 -18.75 -33.38 9.03
CA ALA A 17 -19.54 -32.16 8.90
C ALA A 17 -19.27 -31.17 10.04
N ALA A 18 -19.14 -31.63 11.29
CA ALA A 18 -18.77 -30.78 12.42
C ALA A 18 -17.31 -30.29 12.33
N ARG A 19 -16.40 -31.07 11.71
CA ARG A 19 -15.04 -30.60 11.39
C ARG A 19 -15.02 -29.63 10.23
N GLU A 20 -15.96 -29.73 9.28
CA GLU A 20 -16.09 -28.84 8.12
C GLU A 20 -16.75 -27.51 8.54
N GLU A 21 -17.74 -27.54 9.45
CA GLU A 21 -18.30 -26.35 10.12
C GLU A 21 -17.26 -25.67 11.02
N ALA A 22 -16.52 -26.41 11.86
CA ALA A 22 -15.46 -25.84 12.69
C ALA A 22 -14.24 -25.37 11.88
N ALA A 23 -13.93 -26.03 10.76
CA ALA A 23 -12.91 -25.55 9.83
C ALA A 23 -13.35 -24.23 9.18
N GLY A 24 -14.63 -24.07 8.84
CA GLY A 24 -15.17 -22.82 8.29
C GLY A 24 -15.14 -21.64 9.26
N GLU A 25 -15.20 -21.88 10.58
CA GLU A 25 -15.13 -20.82 11.60
C GLU A 25 -13.71 -20.28 11.82
N ASP A 26 -12.67 -21.14 11.74
CA ASP A 26 -11.26 -20.75 11.93
C ASP A 26 -10.51 -20.49 10.61
N GLU A 27 -11.09 -20.81 9.45
CA GLU A 27 -10.48 -20.60 8.14
C GLU A 27 -10.62 -19.15 7.66
N LEU A 28 -9.49 -18.57 7.24
CA LEU A 28 -9.46 -17.22 6.68
C LEU A 28 -9.82 -17.25 5.19
N PHE A 29 -10.97 -16.68 4.85
CA PHE A 29 -11.34 -16.36 3.47
C PHE A 29 -10.55 -15.14 2.99
N VAL A 30 -9.54 -15.39 2.15
CA VAL A 30 -8.67 -14.35 1.59
C VAL A 30 -9.45 -13.47 0.60
N LEU A 31 -9.48 -12.17 0.86
CA LEU A 31 -10.08 -11.18 -0.04
C LEU A 31 -9.04 -10.51 -0.93
N THR A 32 -7.88 -10.20 -0.37
CA THR A 32 -6.78 -9.55 -1.09
C THR A 32 -5.46 -9.74 -0.35
N ALA A 33 -4.37 -9.40 -1.02
CA ALA A 33 -3.06 -9.32 -0.41
C ALA A 33 -2.29 -8.11 -0.92
N VAL A 34 -1.41 -7.57 -0.09
CA VAL A 34 -0.55 -6.43 -0.43
C VAL A 34 0.86 -6.67 0.07
N LEU A 35 1.84 -6.10 -0.64
CA LEU A 35 3.23 -6.09 -0.19
C LEU A 35 3.45 -4.96 0.80
N LEU A 36 4.22 -5.23 1.84
CA LEU A 36 4.73 -4.27 2.82
C LEU A 36 6.26 -4.42 2.83
N THR A 37 6.94 -3.81 1.86
CA THR A 37 8.39 -3.91 1.64
C THR A 37 9.01 -2.52 1.51
N PRO A 38 10.33 -2.35 1.65
CA PRO A 38 10.98 -1.06 1.43
C PRO A 38 10.67 -0.43 0.07
N ALA A 39 10.49 -1.23 -0.98
CA ALA A 39 10.21 -0.73 -2.33
C ALA A 39 8.73 -0.52 -2.63
N GLN A 40 7.85 -1.26 -1.95
CA GLN A 40 6.42 -1.29 -2.24
C GLN A 40 5.63 -1.55 -0.96
N PHE A 41 4.82 -0.57 -0.58
CA PHE A 41 3.86 -0.64 0.52
C PHE A 41 2.67 0.30 0.21
N PRO A 42 1.49 0.08 0.83
CA PRO A 42 0.36 1.00 0.68
C PRO A 42 0.71 2.36 1.28
N ALA A 43 0.86 3.39 0.44
CA ALA A 43 1.34 4.68 0.91
C ALA A 43 0.38 5.35 1.90
N VAL A 44 -0.89 4.96 1.94
CA VAL A 44 -1.84 5.44 2.95
C VAL A 44 -1.31 5.23 4.38
N LEU A 45 -0.52 4.17 4.61
CA LEU A 45 -0.02 3.75 5.92
C LEU A 45 1.16 4.56 6.47
N GLY A 46 1.92 5.29 5.65
CA GLY A 46 3.09 6.04 6.12
C GLY A 46 3.87 6.74 5.01
N ASP A 47 4.77 7.67 5.38
CA ASP A 47 5.65 8.34 4.43
C ASP A 47 6.85 7.45 4.00
N ASP A 48 7.13 6.40 4.78
CA ASP A 48 8.16 5.42 4.48
C ASP A 48 7.83 4.03 5.04
N PHE A 49 8.72 3.08 4.78
CA PHE A 49 8.51 1.69 5.15
C PHE A 49 8.48 1.47 6.68
N PRO A 50 9.41 2.01 7.49
CA PRO A 50 9.32 1.94 8.94
C PRO A 50 8.03 2.53 9.53
N GLU A 51 7.56 3.68 9.05
CA GLU A 51 6.29 4.27 9.49
C GLU A 51 5.10 3.36 9.13
N ALA A 52 5.09 2.80 7.91
CA ALA A 52 4.05 1.86 7.48
C ALA A 52 4.04 0.57 8.33
N CYS A 53 5.21 0.01 8.68
CA CYS A 53 5.29 -1.11 9.64
C CYS A 53 4.77 -0.70 11.02
N GLY A 54 5.16 0.48 11.50
CA GLY A 54 4.73 1.01 12.79
C GLY A 54 3.22 1.19 12.90
N ALA A 55 2.54 1.55 11.81
CA ALA A 55 1.08 1.64 11.75
C ALA A 55 0.37 0.30 12.00
N LEU A 56 1.07 -0.83 11.81
CA LEU A 56 0.58 -2.19 12.11
C LEU A 56 1.17 -2.74 13.42
N GLY A 57 1.93 -1.95 14.19
CA GLY A 57 2.64 -2.43 15.37
C GLY A 57 3.80 -3.39 15.07
N LEU A 58 4.30 -3.40 13.82
CA LEU A 58 5.38 -4.27 13.39
C LEU A 58 6.74 -3.59 13.52
N VAL A 59 7.77 -4.38 13.78
CA VAL A 59 9.17 -3.95 13.63
C VAL A 59 9.53 -3.98 12.15
N SER A 60 10.19 -2.93 11.66
CA SER A 60 10.66 -2.87 10.27
C SER A 60 11.77 -3.90 10.02
N ASP A 61 11.53 -4.83 9.09
CA ASP A 61 12.52 -5.80 8.60
C ASP A 61 12.89 -5.48 7.15
N GLU A 62 14.18 -5.52 6.80
CA GLU A 62 14.66 -5.19 5.45
C GLU A 62 14.09 -6.10 4.35
N ARG A 63 13.67 -7.33 4.69
CA ARG A 63 13.01 -8.26 3.78
C ARG A 63 11.57 -7.85 3.48
N GLY A 64 10.94 -7.12 4.40
CA GLY A 64 9.52 -6.78 4.34
C GLY A 64 8.60 -7.93 4.76
N TYR A 65 7.31 -7.69 4.57
CA TYR A 65 6.21 -8.60 4.87
C TYR A 65 5.22 -8.63 3.69
N GLY A 66 4.47 -9.72 3.60
CA GLY A 66 3.20 -9.74 2.89
C GLY A 66 2.05 -9.59 3.88
N LEU A 67 1.01 -8.85 3.48
CA LEU A 67 -0.22 -8.74 4.25
C LEU A 67 -1.33 -9.45 3.50
N VAL A 68 -2.03 -10.36 4.16
CA VAL A 68 -3.20 -11.06 3.64
C VAL A 68 -4.42 -10.57 4.40
N LEU A 69 -5.34 -9.92 3.71
CA LEU A 69 -6.56 -9.37 4.31
C LEU A 69 -7.72 -10.30 3.97
N GLY A 70 -8.43 -10.76 4.99
CA GLY A 70 -9.52 -11.71 4.84
C GLY A 70 -10.57 -11.60 5.94
N GLN A 71 -11.56 -12.48 5.84
CA GLN A 71 -12.58 -12.68 6.86
C GLN A 71 -12.53 -14.12 7.38
N ASP A 72 -12.88 -14.33 8.64
CA ASP A 72 -13.25 -15.67 9.09
C ASP A 72 -14.70 -16.02 8.64
N GLY A 73 -15.15 -17.25 8.90
CA GLY A 73 -16.50 -17.70 8.51
C GLY A 73 -17.64 -16.94 9.18
N THR A 74 -17.38 -16.22 10.27
CA THR A 74 -18.38 -15.36 10.92
C THR A 74 -18.49 -14.00 10.24
N GLY A 75 -17.47 -13.59 9.47
CA GLY A 75 -17.36 -12.29 8.83
C GLY A 75 -16.40 -11.34 9.55
N ALA A 76 -15.76 -11.77 10.64
CA ALA A 76 -14.82 -10.94 11.38
C ALA A 76 -13.55 -10.69 10.55
N ARG A 77 -13.08 -9.44 10.57
CA ARG A 77 -11.98 -8.97 9.72
C ARG A 77 -10.63 -9.25 10.33
N TRP A 78 -9.72 -9.81 9.54
CA TRP A 78 -8.35 -10.14 9.96
C TRP A 78 -7.32 -9.74 8.92
N THR A 79 -6.14 -9.35 9.41
CA THR A 79 -4.92 -9.14 8.62
C THR A 79 -3.84 -10.09 9.08
N VAL A 80 -3.49 -11.07 8.23
CA VAL A 80 -2.40 -12.01 8.48
C VAL A 80 -1.11 -11.45 7.88
N VAL A 81 -0.10 -11.28 8.74
CA VAL A 81 1.23 -10.79 8.39
C VAL A 81 2.14 -11.98 8.13
N VAL A 82 2.79 -12.00 6.97
CA VAL A 82 3.60 -13.12 6.47
C VAL A 82 5.02 -12.65 6.18
N ASP A 83 6.05 -13.37 6.62
CA ASP A 83 7.46 -13.03 6.33
C ASP A 83 7.98 -13.62 5.00
N ASP A 84 7.25 -14.56 4.40
CA ASP A 84 7.46 -15.03 3.03
C ASP A 84 6.83 -14.06 2.01
N VAL A 85 7.55 -12.97 1.75
CA VAL A 85 7.15 -11.95 0.76
C VAL A 85 6.99 -12.53 -0.64
N SER A 86 7.76 -13.56 -0.98
CA SER A 86 7.74 -14.15 -2.32
C SER A 86 6.43 -14.89 -2.59
N LEU A 87 5.90 -15.60 -1.59
CA LEU A 87 4.59 -16.25 -1.65
C LEU A 87 3.48 -15.23 -1.98
N VAL A 88 3.46 -14.11 -1.27
CA VAL A 88 2.44 -13.06 -1.47
C VAL A 88 2.62 -12.35 -2.81
N ALA A 89 3.86 -12.05 -3.21
CA ALA A 89 4.15 -11.44 -4.51
C ALA A 89 3.69 -12.33 -5.68
N VAL A 90 3.90 -13.65 -5.59
CA VAL A 90 3.45 -14.61 -6.61
C VAL A 90 1.93 -14.66 -6.70
N ALA A 91 1.22 -14.62 -5.57
CA ALA A 91 -0.24 -14.57 -5.55
C ALA A 91 -0.77 -13.32 -6.26
N ILE A 92 -0.26 -12.13 -5.90
CA ILE A 92 -0.63 -10.85 -6.51
C ILE A 92 -0.36 -10.88 -8.03
N ALA A 93 0.84 -11.29 -8.44
CA ALA A 93 1.19 -11.36 -9.86
C ALA A 93 0.30 -12.33 -10.65
N SER A 94 -0.12 -13.43 -10.01
CA SER A 94 -1.05 -14.40 -10.62
C SER A 94 -2.41 -13.78 -10.85
N TRP A 95 -2.98 -13.12 -9.83
CA TRP A 95 -4.27 -12.43 -9.92
C TRP A 95 -4.25 -11.27 -10.92
N ASP A 96 -3.18 -10.47 -10.95
CA ASP A 96 -3.00 -9.38 -11.93
C ASP A 96 -2.98 -9.89 -13.37
N CYS A 97 -2.51 -11.13 -13.57
CA CYS A 97 -2.53 -11.81 -14.88
C CYS A 97 -3.85 -12.56 -15.15
N GLY A 98 -4.84 -12.47 -14.25
CA GLY A 98 -6.12 -13.17 -14.35
C GLY A 98 -6.04 -14.68 -14.13
N MET A 99 -4.99 -15.17 -13.48
CA MET A 99 -4.83 -16.58 -13.12
C MET A 99 -5.39 -16.85 -11.72
N GLU A 100 -5.93 -18.05 -11.53
CA GLU A 100 -6.30 -18.54 -10.20
C GLU A 100 -5.05 -18.84 -9.38
N TYR A 101 -5.05 -18.40 -8.13
CA TYR A 101 -4.01 -18.73 -7.16
C TYR A 101 -4.64 -18.78 -5.77
N ASP A 102 -4.49 -19.90 -5.09
CA ASP A 102 -4.95 -20.11 -3.72
C ASP A 102 -3.84 -19.72 -2.74
N LEU A 103 -4.01 -18.57 -2.08
CA LEU A 103 -3.02 -18.04 -1.14
C LEU A 103 -3.30 -18.58 0.26
N SER A 104 -2.58 -19.65 0.63
CA SER A 104 -2.60 -20.22 1.97
C SER A 104 -1.20 -20.17 2.61
N PRO A 105 -0.88 -19.11 3.38
CA PRO A 105 0.40 -19.00 4.06
C PRO A 105 0.60 -20.14 5.07
N PRO A 106 1.74 -20.85 5.05
CA PRO A 106 2.02 -21.86 6.06
C PRO A 106 2.22 -21.21 7.43
N GLU A 107 1.76 -21.86 8.51
CA GLU A 107 1.84 -21.33 9.88
C GLU A 107 3.24 -20.80 10.26
N ARG A 108 4.30 -21.45 9.78
CA ARG A 108 5.70 -21.05 10.05
C ARG A 108 6.10 -19.68 9.52
N SER A 109 5.41 -19.18 8.49
CA SER A 109 5.68 -17.86 7.89
C SER A 109 4.75 -16.78 8.44
N VAL A 110 3.74 -17.16 9.23
CA VAL A 110 2.83 -16.21 9.85
C VAL A 110 3.52 -15.58 11.05
N VAL A 111 3.70 -14.26 10.98
CA VAL A 111 4.34 -13.45 12.03
C VAL A 111 3.30 -12.98 13.04
N ALA A 112 2.13 -12.56 12.56
CA ALA A 112 1.02 -12.07 13.37
C ALA A 112 -0.31 -12.24 12.65
N ALA A 113 -1.38 -12.41 13.43
CA ALA A 113 -2.75 -12.22 12.99
C ALA A 113 -3.30 -10.99 13.72
N LEU A 114 -3.54 -9.91 12.98
CA LEU A 114 -3.94 -8.61 13.52
C LEU A 114 -5.45 -8.44 13.29
N PRO A 115 -6.22 -8.02 14.32
CA PRO A 115 -7.65 -7.81 14.16
C PRO A 115 -7.93 -6.57 13.30
N GLY A 116 -8.92 -6.65 12.42
CA GLY A 116 -9.29 -5.58 11.50
C GLY A 116 -8.44 -5.53 10.22
N TRP A 117 -8.69 -4.49 9.42
CA TRP A 117 -7.95 -4.25 8.17
C TRP A 117 -7.25 -2.89 8.20
N PRO A 118 -5.98 -2.82 7.79
CA PRO A 118 -5.26 -1.55 7.68
C PRO A 118 -5.66 -0.75 6.42
N LEU A 119 -6.44 -1.36 5.52
CA LEU A 119 -6.90 -0.79 4.26
C LEU A 119 -8.41 -0.92 4.14
N ALA A 120 -9.04 0.08 3.52
CA ALA A 120 -10.47 0.04 3.26
C ALA A 120 -10.77 -0.99 2.16
N LEU A 121 -11.60 -1.99 2.50
CA LEU A 121 -12.16 -2.94 1.54
C LEU A 121 -13.69 -2.84 1.60
N ALA A 122 -14.33 -2.93 0.44
CA ALA A 122 -15.78 -2.82 0.30
C ALA A 122 -16.46 -4.18 -0.01
N VAL A 123 -15.68 -5.26 -0.07
CA VAL A 123 -16.14 -6.57 -0.52
C VAL A 123 -16.13 -7.56 0.64
N ALA A 124 -17.03 -8.53 0.55
CA ALA A 124 -17.13 -9.66 1.45
C ALA A 124 -16.89 -10.96 0.67
N ALA A 125 -16.42 -11.99 1.37
CA ALA A 125 -16.29 -13.32 0.79
C ALA A 125 -17.69 -13.89 0.44
N PRO A 126 -17.85 -14.56 -0.71
CA PRO A 126 -19.14 -15.12 -1.08
C PRO A 126 -19.67 -16.12 -0.03
N GLY A 127 -20.90 -15.90 0.44
CA GLY A 127 -21.53 -16.78 1.44
C GLY A 127 -21.15 -16.50 2.89
N VAL A 128 -20.22 -15.57 3.14
CA VAL A 128 -19.83 -15.10 4.47
C VAL A 128 -20.64 -13.85 4.86
N PRO A 129 -20.97 -13.63 6.15
CA PRO A 129 -21.63 -12.40 6.60
C PRO A 129 -20.85 -11.12 6.27
N GLU A 130 -21.53 -9.97 6.45
CA GLU A 130 -20.92 -8.65 6.21
C GLU A 130 -19.66 -8.44 7.10
N PRO A 131 -18.60 -7.83 6.54
CA PRO A 131 -17.37 -7.58 7.28
C PRO A 131 -17.60 -6.74 8.54
N HIS A 132 -17.13 -7.23 9.67
CA HIS A 132 -17.23 -6.53 10.95
C HIS A 132 -15.98 -6.72 11.82
N ASP A 133 -15.83 -5.90 12.85
CA ASP A 133 -14.69 -6.02 13.75
C ASP A 133 -14.79 -7.29 14.60
N PRO A 134 -13.68 -8.04 14.78
CA PRO A 134 -13.66 -9.18 15.68
C PRO A 134 -13.90 -8.73 17.12
N GLU A 135 -14.56 -9.58 17.90
CA GLU A 135 -14.70 -9.37 19.34
C GLU A 135 -13.32 -9.52 20.00
N LEU A 136 -12.82 -8.43 20.59
CA LEU A 136 -11.55 -8.43 21.32
C LEU A 136 -11.80 -8.64 22.82
N PRO A 137 -10.91 -9.36 23.53
CA PRO A 137 -10.97 -9.45 24.99
C PRO A 137 -10.98 -8.08 25.67
N ASP A 138 -11.76 -7.92 26.74
CA ASP A 138 -11.91 -6.65 27.48
C ASP A 138 -10.58 -6.06 27.99
N ASP A 139 -9.54 -6.87 28.19
CA ASP A 139 -8.21 -6.48 28.64
C ASP A 139 -7.21 -6.23 27.51
N SER A 140 -7.67 -6.24 26.26
CA SER A 140 -6.85 -5.93 25.09
C SER A 140 -6.32 -4.50 25.14
N PRO A 141 -5.07 -4.25 24.71
CA PRO A 141 -4.54 -2.90 24.64
C PRO A 141 -5.32 -2.05 23.64
N ASP A 142 -5.49 -0.76 23.97
CA ASP A 142 -6.07 0.22 23.06
C ASP A 142 -5.29 0.27 21.73
N GLY A 143 -6.02 0.40 20.62
CA GLY A 143 -5.44 0.51 19.28
C GLY A 143 -4.97 -0.81 18.66
N LEU A 144 -5.31 -1.96 19.26
CA LEU A 144 -5.05 -3.27 18.67
C LEU A 144 -5.82 -3.49 17.36
N LEU A 145 -7.06 -2.97 17.30
CA LEU A 145 -7.92 -3.08 16.13
C LEU A 145 -7.41 -2.16 14.99
N LEU A 146 -6.99 -2.77 13.89
CA LEU A 146 -6.57 -2.06 12.70
C LEU A 146 -7.77 -1.37 12.06
N THR A 147 -7.63 -0.06 11.91
CA THR A 147 -8.59 0.79 11.21
C THR A 147 -7.87 1.49 10.06
N PRO A 148 -8.44 1.53 8.84
CA PRO A 148 -7.83 2.25 7.73
C PRO A 148 -7.69 3.74 8.08
N PRO A 149 -6.59 4.41 7.67
CA PRO A 149 -6.47 5.85 7.84
C PRO A 149 -7.62 6.60 7.15
N ASP A 150 -8.03 7.74 7.71
CA ASP A 150 -9.05 8.61 7.09
C ASP A 150 -8.54 9.19 5.77
N THR A 151 -9.27 8.89 4.70
CA THR A 151 -9.01 9.35 3.33
C THR A 151 -10.18 10.18 2.78
N GLU A 152 -11.24 10.40 3.57
CA GLU A 152 -12.38 11.23 3.17
C GLU A 152 -12.04 12.72 3.28
N GLN A 153 -11.14 13.07 4.19
CA GLN A 153 -10.65 14.42 4.41
C GLN A 153 -9.22 14.59 3.88
N TRP A 154 -8.87 15.81 3.49
CA TRP A 154 -7.49 16.09 3.14
C TRP A 154 -6.58 15.97 4.36
N GLY A 155 -5.55 15.16 4.23
CA GLY A 155 -4.53 14.91 5.23
C GLY A 155 -3.42 14.04 4.64
N PRO A 156 -2.44 13.60 5.46
CA PRO A 156 -1.28 12.89 4.96
C PRO A 156 -1.62 11.63 4.15
N ALA A 157 -2.59 10.85 4.62
CA ALA A 157 -3.09 9.66 3.92
C ALA A 157 -3.63 10.00 2.53
N GLN A 158 -4.54 10.98 2.45
CA GLN A 158 -5.14 11.40 1.18
C GLN A 158 -4.13 12.05 0.23
N ARG A 159 -3.19 12.84 0.74
CA ARG A 159 -2.09 13.44 -0.04
C ARG A 159 -1.23 12.36 -0.70
N ARG A 160 -0.85 11.33 0.06
CA ARG A 160 -0.05 10.20 -0.45
C ARG A 160 -0.80 9.38 -1.48
N LEU A 161 -2.11 9.14 -1.27
CA LEU A 161 -2.97 8.50 -2.27
C LEU A 161 -3.05 9.32 -3.57
N GLY A 162 -3.21 10.64 -3.47
CA GLY A 162 -3.19 11.53 -4.64
C GLY A 162 -1.87 11.46 -5.40
N ALA A 163 -0.75 11.38 -4.69
CA ALA A 163 0.57 11.23 -5.30
C ALA A 163 0.77 9.84 -5.97
N ASP A 164 0.26 8.77 -5.37
CA ASP A 164 0.28 7.44 -5.99
C ASP A 164 -0.62 7.39 -7.24
N GLU A 165 -1.77 8.09 -7.22
CA GLU A 165 -2.64 8.22 -8.38
C GLU A 165 -1.98 9.01 -9.52
N ILE A 166 -1.26 10.09 -9.22
CA ILE A 166 -0.47 10.83 -10.21
C ILE A 166 0.61 9.94 -10.83
N ALA A 167 1.30 9.14 -10.02
CA ALA A 167 2.29 8.20 -10.52
C ALA A 167 1.67 7.16 -11.47
N ARG A 168 0.50 6.62 -11.11
CA ARG A 168 -0.23 5.60 -11.88
C ARG A 168 -0.83 6.16 -13.17
N GLN A 169 -1.32 7.40 -13.16
CA GLN A 169 -1.99 8.06 -14.29
C GLN A 169 -1.14 9.15 -14.92
N TRP A 170 0.17 8.99 -14.90
CA TRP A 170 1.11 10.02 -15.33
C TRP A 170 0.76 10.67 -16.67
N ALA A 171 0.50 9.85 -17.71
CA ALA A 171 0.20 10.35 -19.05
C ALA A 171 -1.04 11.27 -19.05
N THR A 172 -2.11 10.87 -18.37
CA THR A 172 -3.34 11.67 -18.25
C THR A 172 -3.09 12.99 -17.54
N TRP A 173 -2.31 12.98 -16.45
CA TRP A 173 -1.97 14.20 -15.73
C TRP A 173 -1.09 15.16 -16.55
N ARG A 174 -0.20 14.63 -17.40
CA ARG A 174 0.60 15.45 -18.31
C ARG A 174 -0.23 16.12 -19.38
N ASP A 175 -1.10 15.38 -20.04
CA ASP A 175 -1.96 15.94 -21.08
C ASP A 175 -2.82 17.08 -20.52
N GLN A 176 -3.39 16.92 -19.31
CA GLN A 176 -4.17 17.96 -18.65
C GLN A 176 -3.35 19.22 -18.28
N LEU A 177 -2.07 19.06 -17.95
CA LEU A 177 -1.20 20.20 -17.66
C LEU A 177 -0.89 20.99 -18.94
N ASP A 178 -0.60 20.29 -20.04
CA ASP A 178 -0.30 20.89 -21.34
C ASP A 178 -1.51 21.69 -21.84
N GLU A 179 -2.72 21.13 -21.79
CA GLU A 179 -3.97 21.83 -22.13
C GLU A 179 -4.20 23.09 -21.30
N GLN A 180 -3.88 23.06 -19.99
CA GLN A 180 -3.96 24.23 -19.12
C GLN A 180 -2.91 25.29 -19.46
N SER A 181 -1.73 24.88 -19.91
CA SER A 181 -0.65 25.79 -20.32
C SER A 181 -0.87 26.45 -21.68
N ASP A 182 -1.61 25.79 -22.58
CA ASP A 182 -2.06 26.40 -23.83
C ASP A 182 -3.27 27.32 -23.61
N SER A 183 -4.14 27.00 -22.64
CA SER A 183 -5.30 27.81 -22.28
C SER A 183 -4.94 29.06 -21.48
N LYS A 184 -3.96 28.97 -20.58
CA LYS A 184 -3.35 30.12 -19.90
C LYS A 184 -2.13 30.49 -20.72
N THR A 185 -2.20 31.54 -21.55
CA THR A 185 -0.96 32.19 -22.02
C THR A 185 -0.14 32.52 -20.77
N PHE A 186 0.85 31.67 -20.46
CA PHE A 186 1.77 31.85 -19.35
C PHE A 186 2.67 33.03 -19.74
N GLU A 187 2.10 34.24 -19.69
CA GLU A 187 2.89 35.46 -19.59
C GLU A 187 3.82 35.27 -18.39
N GLY A 188 5.12 35.27 -18.69
CA GLY A 188 6.13 34.64 -17.86
C GLY A 188 6.09 35.09 -16.40
N SER A 189 6.08 34.10 -15.51
CA SER A 189 6.65 34.25 -14.18
C SER A 189 8.12 33.82 -14.21
N GLU A 190 8.95 34.54 -14.96
CA GLU A 190 10.35 34.69 -14.56
C GLU A 190 10.36 35.47 -13.24
N GLY A 191 10.45 34.76 -12.10
CA GLY A 191 10.65 35.42 -10.81
C GLY A 191 10.16 34.63 -9.61
N ALA A 192 11.06 33.83 -9.04
CA ALA A 192 10.92 33.03 -7.82
C ALA A 192 10.08 31.74 -7.95
N LEU A 193 10.76 30.60 -7.78
CA LEU A 193 10.12 29.34 -7.38
C LEU A 193 9.18 29.63 -6.21
N HIS A 194 7.96 29.11 -6.28
CA HIS A 194 7.01 29.13 -5.17
C HIS A 194 7.75 28.71 -3.88
N PRO A 195 7.69 29.48 -2.78
CA PRO A 195 8.55 29.23 -1.60
C PRO A 195 8.44 27.80 -1.07
N GLN A 196 7.25 27.21 -1.14
CA GLN A 196 6.96 25.84 -0.75
C GLN A 196 7.62 24.83 -1.69
N VAL A 197 7.62 25.06 -3.00
CA VAL A 197 8.33 24.22 -3.98
C VAL A 197 9.82 24.24 -3.69
N ARG A 198 10.40 25.42 -3.46
CA ARG A 198 11.82 25.55 -3.10
C ARG A 198 12.16 24.79 -1.82
N ARG A 199 11.31 24.89 -0.79
CA ARG A 199 11.47 24.13 0.47
C ARG A 199 11.53 22.62 0.22
N VAL A 200 10.66 22.10 -0.65
CA VAL A 200 10.65 20.66 -0.95
C VAL A 200 11.87 20.25 -1.77
N ILE A 201 12.28 21.04 -2.76
CA ILE A 201 13.52 20.78 -3.52
C ILE A 201 14.75 20.79 -2.59
N ASP A 202 14.84 21.74 -1.67
CA ASP A 202 15.90 21.77 -0.65
C ASP A 202 15.86 20.54 0.26
N ALA A 203 14.66 20.07 0.65
CA ALA A 203 14.50 18.84 1.43
C ALA A 203 14.94 17.58 0.66
N LEU A 204 14.64 17.49 -0.64
CA LEU A 204 15.08 16.41 -1.51
C LEU A 204 16.61 16.41 -1.68
N HIS A 205 17.25 17.58 -1.80
CA HIS A 205 18.71 17.68 -1.72
C HIS A 205 19.25 17.22 -0.36
N GLY A 206 18.53 17.51 0.73
CA GLY A 206 18.80 16.98 2.05
C GLY A 206 18.82 15.45 2.09
N TYR A 207 17.89 14.78 1.41
CA TYR A 207 17.87 13.32 1.28
C TYR A 207 19.08 12.78 0.51
N VAL A 208 19.54 13.49 -0.53
CA VAL A 208 20.75 13.11 -1.26
C VAL A 208 22.00 13.21 -0.37
N ALA A 209 22.07 14.23 0.47
CA ALA A 209 23.20 14.43 1.39
C ALA A 209 23.17 13.48 2.60
N ASN A 210 21.99 13.25 3.17
CA ASN A 210 21.75 12.33 4.28
C ASN A 210 20.56 11.43 3.92
N PRO A 211 20.82 10.19 3.49
CA PRO A 211 19.77 9.27 3.06
C PRO A 211 18.65 9.13 4.09
N PRO A 212 17.37 9.25 3.67
CA PRO A 212 16.23 9.09 4.56
C PRO A 212 16.04 7.61 4.94
N PRO A 213 15.09 7.30 5.85
CA PRO A 213 14.67 5.92 6.07
C PRO A 213 14.23 5.24 4.76
N VAL A 214 14.42 3.92 4.70
CA VAL A 214 14.13 3.14 3.50
C VAL A 214 12.66 3.25 3.10
N GLY A 215 12.39 3.26 1.80
CA GLY A 215 11.03 3.43 1.27
C GLY A 215 10.51 4.87 1.28
N ARG A 216 11.25 5.83 1.86
CA ARG A 216 10.90 7.25 1.73
C ARG A 216 11.11 7.79 0.32
N VAL A 217 12.04 7.20 -0.43
CA VAL A 217 12.21 7.39 -1.86
C VAL A 217 12.04 6.03 -2.54
N ARG A 218 11.11 5.93 -3.49
CA ARG A 218 10.75 4.70 -4.21
C ARG A 218 10.83 4.95 -5.71
N SER A 219 11.23 3.92 -6.45
CA SER A 219 11.43 4.01 -7.89
C SER A 219 10.77 2.85 -8.62
N ALA A 220 9.82 3.17 -9.48
CA ALA A 220 9.08 2.21 -10.30
C ALA A 220 9.43 2.37 -11.79
N PHE A 221 9.26 1.31 -12.57
CA PHE A 221 9.42 1.39 -14.02
C PHE A 221 8.34 2.29 -14.63
N ALA A 222 8.75 3.14 -15.57
CA ALA A 222 7.86 3.88 -16.45
C ALA A 222 8.05 3.42 -17.90
N SER A 223 7.35 4.06 -18.85
CA SER A 223 7.53 3.74 -20.26
C SER A 223 8.94 4.07 -20.76
N GLY A 224 9.51 3.19 -21.60
CA GLY A 224 10.87 3.34 -22.13
C GLY A 224 11.95 3.03 -21.10
N GLU A 225 13.01 3.84 -21.05
CA GLU A 225 14.10 3.74 -20.07
C GLU A 225 13.85 4.60 -18.81
N ALA A 226 12.73 5.33 -18.80
CA ALA A 226 12.38 6.23 -17.71
C ALA A 226 11.90 5.48 -16.47
N ARG A 227 11.98 6.17 -15.33
CA ARG A 227 11.47 5.69 -14.05
C ARG A 227 10.57 6.74 -13.43
N THR A 228 9.52 6.28 -12.77
CA THR A 228 8.69 7.13 -11.91
C THR A 228 9.26 7.09 -10.50
N LEU A 229 9.61 8.25 -9.98
CA LEU A 229 10.12 8.43 -8.63
C LEU A 229 9.00 8.96 -7.73
N ARG A 230 8.83 8.31 -6.59
CA ARG A 230 8.03 8.80 -5.46
C ARG A 230 8.96 9.17 -4.33
N ALA A 231 8.74 10.34 -3.73
CA ALA A 231 9.39 10.71 -2.49
C ALA A 231 8.37 11.41 -1.58
N ASP A 232 8.45 11.15 -0.28
CA ASP A 232 7.55 11.73 0.68
C ASP A 232 8.34 12.37 1.85
N GLY A 233 7.70 13.31 2.54
CA GLY A 233 8.27 13.94 3.71
C GLY A 233 7.23 14.73 4.49
N PRO A 234 7.62 15.38 5.59
CA PRO A 234 6.69 16.05 6.49
C PRO A 234 5.86 17.13 5.78
N GLY A 235 4.59 16.80 5.52
CA GLY A 235 3.61 17.68 4.89
C GLY A 235 3.70 17.78 3.36
N TRP A 236 4.44 16.90 2.69
CA TRP A 236 4.54 16.93 1.23
C TRP A 236 4.75 15.56 0.60
N SER A 237 4.31 15.43 -0.64
CA SER A 237 4.51 14.27 -1.51
C SER A 237 5.00 14.73 -2.88
N PHE A 238 5.98 14.02 -3.42
CA PHE A 238 6.65 14.31 -4.68
C PHE A 238 6.52 13.13 -5.63
N VAL A 239 6.22 13.43 -6.89
CA VAL A 239 6.14 12.46 -7.98
C VAL A 239 6.89 13.00 -9.18
N ALA A 240 7.82 12.25 -9.75
CA ALA A 240 8.59 12.70 -10.90
C ALA A 240 8.79 11.58 -11.91
N ARG A 241 9.08 11.94 -13.16
CA ARG A 241 9.74 11.02 -14.09
C ARG A 241 11.13 11.51 -14.42
N THR A 242 12.07 10.57 -14.48
CA THR A 242 13.49 10.87 -14.77
C THR A 242 13.71 11.55 -16.13
N ASP A 243 12.84 11.31 -17.11
CA ASP A 243 12.89 11.89 -18.45
C ASP A 243 12.10 13.20 -18.61
N ASP A 244 11.47 13.71 -17.54
CA ASP A 244 10.45 14.73 -17.66
C ASP A 244 10.44 15.75 -16.49
N ILE A 245 9.30 16.38 -16.20
CA ILE A 245 8.98 17.23 -15.02
C ILE A 245 8.57 16.44 -13.76
N ALA A 246 8.27 17.16 -12.67
CA ALA A 246 7.73 16.59 -11.43
C ALA A 246 6.44 17.30 -10.96
N PHE A 247 5.75 16.68 -10.00
CA PHE A 247 4.55 17.18 -9.33
C PHE A 247 4.73 17.12 -7.82
N LEU A 248 4.16 18.10 -7.13
CA LEU A 248 4.15 18.23 -5.69
C LEU A 248 2.72 18.35 -5.16
N LEU A 249 2.46 17.68 -4.04
CA LEU A 249 1.24 17.84 -3.24
C LEU A 249 1.66 18.24 -1.83
N LEU A 250 0.93 19.16 -1.21
CA LEU A 250 1.27 19.73 0.10
C LEU A 250 0.07 19.63 1.04
N ASP A 251 0.33 19.47 2.34
CA ASP A 251 -0.75 19.53 3.35
C ASP A 251 -1.37 20.93 3.46
N ASP A 252 -0.52 21.95 3.35
CA ASP A 252 -0.94 23.35 3.46
C ASP A 252 -1.73 23.86 2.23
N GLU A 253 -1.74 23.09 1.14
CA GLU A 253 -2.43 23.41 -0.13
C GLU A 253 -3.30 22.22 -0.55
N PRO A 254 -4.45 22.02 0.12
CA PRO A 254 -5.27 20.83 -0.04
C PRO A 254 -5.85 20.70 -1.45
N GLY A 255 -5.63 19.54 -2.08
CA GLY A 255 -6.15 19.23 -3.42
C GLY A 255 -5.42 19.93 -4.57
N GLU A 256 -4.43 20.78 -4.28
CA GLU A 256 -3.63 21.47 -5.29
C GLU A 256 -2.43 20.61 -5.71
N ILE A 257 -2.13 20.62 -7.01
CA ILE A 257 -0.99 19.91 -7.60
C ILE A 257 -0.06 20.96 -8.20
N LEU A 258 1.16 21.06 -7.65
CA LEU A 258 2.15 22.04 -8.07
C LEU A 258 3.15 21.39 -9.05
N PRO A 259 3.13 21.75 -10.34
CA PRO A 259 4.12 21.26 -11.30
C PRO A 259 5.49 21.91 -11.05
N VAL A 260 6.55 21.12 -11.15
CA VAL A 260 7.94 21.57 -11.11
C VAL A 260 8.58 21.26 -12.46
N GLY A 261 8.77 22.29 -13.27
CA GLY A 261 9.38 22.16 -14.59
C GLY A 261 10.77 21.52 -14.54
N ARG A 262 11.14 20.86 -15.64
CA ARG A 262 12.41 20.10 -15.74
C ARG A 262 13.65 20.97 -15.50
N GLY A 263 13.71 22.16 -16.11
CA GLY A 263 14.86 23.06 -15.96
C GLY A 263 16.21 22.36 -16.21
N THR A 264 17.28 22.90 -15.62
CA THR A 264 18.63 22.30 -15.70
C THR A 264 19.03 21.51 -14.46
N GLU A 265 18.38 21.75 -13.31
CA GLU A 265 18.77 21.18 -12.02
C GLU A 265 18.02 19.88 -11.69
N LEU A 266 16.74 19.78 -12.06
CA LEU A 266 15.90 18.62 -11.74
C LEU A 266 16.50 17.29 -12.24
N PRO A 267 17.03 17.18 -13.48
CA PRO A 267 17.54 15.90 -13.97
C PRO A 267 18.65 15.30 -13.07
N GLY A 268 19.58 16.13 -12.60
CA GLY A 268 20.66 15.69 -11.71
C GLY A 268 20.16 15.30 -10.31
N LEU A 269 19.14 15.99 -9.81
CA LEU A 269 18.46 15.62 -8.56
C LEU A 269 17.75 14.27 -8.71
N LEU A 270 16.96 14.07 -9.78
CA LEU A 270 16.24 12.81 -10.02
C LEU A 270 17.19 11.62 -10.18
N GLU A 271 18.32 11.79 -10.89
CA GLU A 271 19.33 10.74 -11.00
C GLU A 271 19.92 10.36 -9.63
N SER A 272 20.15 11.36 -8.77
CA SER A 272 20.67 11.13 -7.42
C SER A 272 19.65 10.44 -6.52
N LEU A 273 18.38 10.83 -6.61
CA LEU A 273 17.28 10.20 -5.89
C LEU A 273 17.04 8.75 -6.37
N ASP A 274 17.11 8.48 -7.68
CA ASP A 274 16.93 7.12 -8.22
C ASP A 274 18.01 6.13 -7.75
N LYS A 275 19.22 6.62 -7.43
CA LYS A 275 20.29 5.81 -6.83
C LYS A 275 20.02 5.46 -5.36
N LEU A 276 19.26 6.30 -4.65
CA LEU A 276 18.84 6.07 -3.26
C LEU A 276 17.55 5.26 -3.17
N ALA A 277 16.73 5.31 -4.21
CA ALA A 277 15.39 4.76 -4.20
C ALA A 277 15.38 3.25 -3.97
N ALA A 278 14.49 2.80 -3.09
CA ALA A 278 14.17 1.38 -3.00
C ALA A 278 13.52 0.91 -4.31
N ARG A 279 13.90 -0.28 -4.76
CA ARG A 279 13.47 -0.87 -6.04
C ARG A 279 12.79 -2.21 -5.79
N PRO A 280 11.66 -2.48 -6.47
CA PRO A 280 11.12 -3.83 -6.49
C PRO A 280 12.16 -4.80 -7.05
N SER A 281 12.32 -5.95 -6.39
CA SER A 281 13.19 -7.05 -6.83
C SER A 281 12.59 -7.83 -7.98
#